data_AF-A0A2V6ZJM2-F1
#
_entry.id   AF-A0A2V6ZJM2-F1
#
_cell.length_a   1.000
_cell.length_b   1.000
_cell.length_c   1.000
_cell.angle_alpha   90.00
_cell.angle_beta   90.00
_cell.angle_gamma   90.00
#
_symmetry.space_group_name_H-M   'P 1'
#
loop_
_entity.id
_entity.type
_entity.pdbx_description
1 polymer ?
#
loop_
_entity_poly.entity_id
_entity_poly.type
_entity_poly.pdbx_seq_one_letter_code
_entity_poly.pdbx_strand_id
1 'polypeptide(L)' 'GKAAGGQPNGETSSGLFVVDRDPYAMVDLRVDLHPEPVAELRRLADAYFPLVDYYNLRPRDPSVPPAAEWLAARRQRAR' A
#
# COMPACT_ATOMS: atom_id res chain seq x y z
N GLY A 1 -17.41 8.38 1.13
CA GLY A 1 -16.58 9.54 0.80
C GLY A 1 -17.27 10.35 -0.27
N LYS A 2 -16.81 10.28 -1.53
CA LYS A 2 -17.39 10.99 -2.69
C LYS A 2 -18.91 10.90 -2.83
N ALA A 3 -19.49 9.70 -2.74
CA ALA A 3 -20.94 9.46 -2.88
C ALA A 3 -21.80 10.04 -1.73
N ALA A 4 -21.19 10.50 -0.64
CA ALA A 4 -21.89 11.08 0.51
C ALA A 4 -21.80 12.62 0.56
N GLY A 5 -21.42 13.28 -0.55
CA GLY A 5 -21.23 14.73 -0.62
C GLY A 5 -19.76 15.15 -0.70
N GLY A 6 -18.98 14.50 -1.57
CA GLY A 6 -17.56 14.83 -1.81
C GLY A 6 -17.32 16.27 -2.30
N GLN A 7 -16.04 16.62 -2.48
CA GLN A 7 -15.66 17.96 -2.94
C GLN A 7 -16.37 18.36 -4.26
N PRO A 8 -16.96 19.57 -4.35
CA PRO A 8 -17.70 20.01 -5.54
C PRO A 8 -16.88 19.98 -6.83
N ASN A 9 -15.57 20.22 -6.71
CA ASN A 9 -14.64 20.27 -7.85
C ASN A 9 -13.98 18.91 -8.13
N GLY A 10 -14.42 17.84 -7.46
CA GLY A 10 -13.75 16.55 -7.44
C GLY A 10 -12.58 16.50 -6.46
N GLU A 11 -12.17 15.29 -6.11
CA GLU A 11 -10.97 15.00 -5.33
C GLU A 11 -9.80 14.84 -6.29
N THR A 12 -8.66 15.49 -6.04
CA THR A 12 -7.45 15.40 -6.88
C THR A 12 -6.29 14.66 -6.23
N SER A 13 -6.40 14.37 -4.93
CA SER A 13 -5.41 13.61 -4.18
C SER A 13 -6.10 12.65 -3.21
N SER A 14 -5.39 11.59 -2.84
CA SER A 14 -5.82 10.67 -1.79
C SER A 14 -4.59 10.03 -1.13
N GLY A 15 -4.74 9.55 0.10
CA GLY A 15 -3.67 8.86 0.79
C GLY A 15 -4.21 7.85 1.80
N LEU A 16 -3.36 6.89 2.14
CA LEU A 16 -3.57 5.90 3.17
C LEU A 16 -2.33 5.83 4.05
N PHE A 17 -2.52 6.16 5.32
CA PHE A 17 -1.48 6.14 6.34
C PHE A 17 -1.91 5.20 7.47
N VAL A 18 -1.19 4.09 7.64
CA VAL A 18 -1.45 3.06 8.65
C VAL A 18 -0.24 2.94 9.55
N VAL A 19 -0.47 3.05 10.86
CA VAL A 19 0.53 2.83 11.90
C VAL A 19 0.16 1.60 12.73
N ASP A 20 1.16 0.94 13.30
CA ASP A 20 0.98 -0.16 14.24
C ASP A 20 1.97 0.01 15.40
N ARG A 21 2.79 -1.00 15.72
CA ARG A 21 3.64 -1.02 16.92
C ARG A 21 4.98 -0.31 16.76
N ASP A 22 5.43 -0.08 15.54
CA ASP A 22 6.71 0.54 15.23
C ASP A 22 6.57 2.08 15.17
N PRO A 23 7.66 2.85 15.41
CA PRO A 23 7.61 4.32 15.38
C PRO A 23 7.51 4.93 13.97
N TYR A 24 7.33 4.10 12.95
CA TYR A 24 7.19 4.47 11.55
C TYR A 24 5.94 3.81 10.96
N ALA A 25 5.45 4.37 9.86
CA ALA A 25 4.24 3.86 9.21
C ALA A 25 4.45 2.45 8.66
N MET A 26 3.48 1.58 8.92
CA MET A 26 3.39 0.26 8.29
C MET A 26 2.98 0.40 6.82
N VAL A 27 2.11 1.36 6.52
CA VAL A 27 1.68 1.70 5.16
C VAL A 27 1.66 3.23 5.05
N ASP A 28 2.35 3.76 4.06
CA ASP A 28 2.23 5.16 3.65
C ASP A 28 2.12 5.20 2.12
N LEU A 29 0.88 5.29 1.63
CA LEU A 29 0.56 5.36 0.21
C LEU A 29 -0.08 6.70 -0.10
N ARG A 30 0.42 7.36 -1.14
CA ARG A 30 -0.04 8.67 -1.57
C ARG A 30 -0.28 8.68 -3.07
N VAL A 31 -1.39 9.28 -3.47
CA VAL A 31 -1.70 9.63 -4.85
C VAL A 31 -1.95 11.12 -4.87
N ASP A 32 -1.01 11.86 -5.43
CA ASP A 32 -1.06 13.31 -5.54
C ASP A 32 -1.35 13.72 -6.99
N LEU A 33 -2.24 14.70 -7.18
CA LEU A 33 -2.59 15.29 -8.49
C LEU A 33 -3.03 14.27 -9.56
N HIS A 34 -3.99 13.41 -9.21
CA HIS A 34 -4.55 12.40 -10.11
C HIS A 34 -6.04 12.66 -10.37
N PRO A 35 -6.55 12.44 -11.60
CA PRO A 35 -7.97 12.67 -11.93
C PRO A 35 -8.93 11.73 -11.20
N GLU A 36 -8.49 10.51 -10.88
CA GLU A 36 -9.25 9.51 -10.13
C GLU A 36 -8.42 8.99 -8.95
N PRO A 37 -8.15 9.84 -7.94
CA PRO A 37 -7.11 9.55 -6.96
C PRO A 37 -7.45 8.34 -6.09
N VAL A 38 -8.71 8.16 -5.70
CA VAL A 38 -9.17 7.02 -4.89
C VAL A 38 -9.07 5.69 -5.64
N ALA A 39 -9.38 5.68 -6.95
CA ALA A 39 -9.25 4.49 -7.77
C ALA A 39 -7.78 4.08 -7.90
N GLU A 40 -6.90 5.05 -8.12
CA GLU A 40 -5.46 4.83 -8.21
C GLU A 40 -4.87 4.39 -6.86
N LEU A 41 -5.30 4.98 -5.75
CA LEU A 41 -4.86 4.57 -4.41
C LEU A 41 -5.28 3.12 -4.12
N ARG A 42 -6.47 2.69 -4.56
CA ARG A 42 -6.89 1.29 -4.45
C ARG A 42 -5.98 0.36 -5.26
N ARG A 43 -5.64 0.73 -6.51
CA ARG A 43 -4.69 -0.03 -7.34
C ARG A 43 -3.33 -0.17 -6.66
N LEU A 44 -2.82 0.90 -6.06
CA LEU A 44 -1.57 0.87 -5.29
C LEU A 44 -1.69 -0.01 -4.04
N ALA A 45 -2.80 0.09 -3.30
CA ALA A 45 -3.05 -0.72 -2.12
C ALA A 45 -3.10 -2.22 -2.47
N ASP A 46 -3.79 -2.60 -3.55
CA ASP A 46 -3.87 -3.99 -4.01
C ASP A 46 -2.49 -4.56 -4.36
N ALA A 47 -1.60 -3.74 -4.91
CA ALA A 47 -0.22 -4.12 -5.21
C ALA A 47 0.68 -4.16 -3.96
N TYR A 48 0.48 -3.24 -3.02
CA TYR A 48 1.35 -3.05 -1.85
C TYR A 48 1.01 -3.97 -0.68
N PHE A 49 -0.28 -4.20 -0.40
CA PHE A 49 -0.72 -4.95 0.78
C PHE A 49 -0.13 -6.36 0.90
N PRO A 50 0.01 -7.14 -0.20
CA PRO A 50 0.69 -8.44 -0.14
C PRO A 50 2.17 -8.36 0.28
N LEU A 51 2.79 -7.17 0.20
CA LEU A 51 4.18 -6.91 0.53
C LEU A 51 4.39 -6.24 1.89
N VAL A 52 3.33 -5.95 2.66
CA VAL A 52 3.46 -5.29 3.97
C VAL A 52 4.40 -6.08 4.90
N ASP A 53 4.16 -7.38 5.03
CA ASP A 53 5.03 -8.27 5.82
C ASP A 53 6.48 -8.28 5.32
N TYR A 54 6.69 -8.17 4.00
CA TYR A 54 8.02 -8.12 3.41
C TYR A 54 8.76 -6.86 3.84
N TYR A 55 8.13 -5.70 3.69
CA TYR A 55 8.74 -4.42 4.05
C TYR A 55 8.91 -4.25 5.56
N ASN A 56 8.10 -4.93 6.37
CA ASN A 56 8.32 -5.02 7.82
C ASN A 56 9.49 -5.96 8.19
N LEU A 57 9.71 -7.04 7.44
CA LEU A 57 10.78 -8.01 7.71
C LEU A 57 12.15 -7.50 7.26
N ARG A 58 12.22 -6.89 6.07
CA ARG A 58 13.48 -6.55 5.40
C ARG A 58 14.44 -5.65 6.20
N PRO A 59 13.99 -4.66 6.99
CA PRO A 59 14.88 -3.90 7.87
C PRO A 59 15.50 -4.74 8.99
N ARG A 60 14.83 -5.84 9.39
CA ARG A 60 15.26 -6.73 10.49
C ARG A 60 16.12 -7.89 10.00
N ASP A 61 15.95 -8.29 8.75
CA ASP A 61 16.73 -9.34 8.10
C ASP A 61 17.15 -8.87 6.70
N PRO A 62 18.41 -8.49 6.46
CA PRO A 62 18.84 -8.04 5.13
C PRO A 62 18.98 -9.17 4.11
N SER A 63 18.88 -10.44 4.53
CA SER A 63 19.04 -11.61 3.66
C SER A 63 17.77 -11.98 2.89
N VAL A 64 16.63 -11.32 3.17
CA VAL A 64 15.39 -11.58 2.44
C VAL A 64 15.60 -11.37 0.94
N PRO A 65 15.15 -12.30 0.08
CA PRO A 65 15.25 -12.13 -1.37
C PRO A 65 14.47 -10.89 -1.86
N PRO A 66 14.66 -10.47 -3.11
CA PRO A 66 13.88 -9.39 -3.71
C PRO A 66 12.37 -9.60 -3.56
N ALA A 67 11.61 -8.50 -3.40
CA ALA A 67 10.17 -8.52 -3.12
C ALA A 67 9.36 -9.42 -4.06
N ALA A 68 9.70 -9.41 -5.36
CA ALA A 68 9.03 -10.23 -6.37
C ALA A 68 9.21 -11.74 -6.12
N GLU A 69 10.43 -12.17 -5.80
CA GLU A 69 10.76 -13.57 -5.48
C GLU A 69 10.11 -13.99 -4.17
N TRP A 70 10.21 -13.15 -3.14
CA TRP A 70 9.59 -13.40 -1.84
C TRP A 70 8.06 -13.58 -1.96
N LEU A 71 7.41 -12.73 -2.74
CA LEU A 71 5.96 -12.80 -2.96
C LEU A 71 5.56 -14.05 -3.77
N ALA A 72 6.36 -14.42 -4.78
CA ALA A 72 6.15 -15.64 -5.55
C ALA A 72 6.22 -16.89 -4.66
N ALA A 73 7.22 -16.97 -3.77
CA ALA A 73 7.38 -18.08 -2.83
C ALA A 73 6.18 -18.20 -1.86
N ARG A 74 5.64 -17.09 -1.35
CA ARG A 74 4.44 -17.11 -0.49
C ARG A 74 3.20 -17.62 -1.24
N ARG A 75 3.02 -17.21 -2.49
CA ARG A 75 1.89 -17.68 -3.32
C ARG A 75 1.94 -19.17 -3.60
N GLN A 76 3.13 -19.76 -3.71
CA GLN A 76 3.30 -21.20 -3.88
C GLN A 76 2.94 -21.98 -2.62
N ARG A 77 3.24 -21.44 -1.43
CA ARG A 77 2.91 -22.08 -0.13
C ARG A 77 1.43 -22.04 0.24
N ALA A 78 0.67 -21.13 -0.36
CA ALA A 78 -0.77 -20.97 -0.11
C ALA A 78 -1.66 -21.83 -1.05
N ARG A 79 -1.05 -22.62 -1.93
CA ARG A 79 -1.71 -23.60 -2.82
C ARG A 79 -1.52 -25.01 -2.27
#